data_AF-A0A2V8MIK7-F1
#
_entry.id   AF-A0A2V8MIK7-F1
#
_cell.length_a   1.000
_cell.length_b   1.000
_cell.length_c   1.000
_cell.angle_alpha   90.00
_cell.angle_beta   90.00
_cell.angle_gamma   90.00
#
_symmetry.space_group_name_H-M   'P 1'
#
loop_
_entity.id
_entity.type
_entity.pdbx_description
1 polymer ?
#
loop_
_entity_poly.entity_id
_entity_poly.type
_entity_poly.pdbx_seq_one_letter_code
_entity_poly.pdbx_strand_id
1 'polypeptide(L)'
;MTAATPEQIRQITNDVLARPEFLERQTWTELLLERIFKWTGDLAQWSARNPNLSKLLTTVLTIVLILLIAHIVYTVVREFTQLRKPGGARARQQPLRALEGVAENWSEAFRLARAQLDAGDVYRAIWITHRVLLSVLDCMGWIKFVRWKTNTDYLRECRETGAVSATLWELTAAYERVIYAHTELDRAQATQLLARVEQLAAEASQ
;
A
#
# COMPACT_ATOMS: atom_id res chain seq x y z
N MET A 1 1.12 -2.21 64.92
CA MET A 1 1.87 -2.04 63.66
C MET A 1 2.20 -0.56 63.56
N THR A 2 3.45 -0.19 63.83
CA THR A 2 3.90 1.21 63.74
C THR A 2 4.08 1.56 62.26
N ALA A 3 3.43 2.62 61.81
CA ALA A 3 3.56 3.11 60.44
C ALA A 3 5.02 3.54 60.20
N ALA A 4 5.58 3.16 59.04
CA ALA A 4 6.92 3.58 58.64
C ALA A 4 6.99 5.12 58.56
N THR A 5 8.10 5.70 59.01
CA THR A 5 8.26 7.16 58.96
C THR A 5 8.48 7.61 57.51
N PRO A 6 8.10 8.86 57.16
CA PRO A 6 8.27 9.39 55.80
C PRO A 6 9.72 9.30 55.28
N GLU A 7 10.70 9.43 56.18
CA GLU A 7 12.13 9.29 55.88
C GLU A 7 12.49 7.85 55.49
N GLN A 8 11.97 6.85 56.22
CA GLN A 8 12.17 5.44 55.88
C GLN A 8 11.57 5.10 54.51
N ILE A 9 10.41 5.67 54.18
CA ILE A 9 9.77 5.47 52.88
C ILE A 9 10.64 6.08 51.76
N ARG A 10 11.18 7.29 51.94
CA ARG A 10 12.10 7.90 50.96
C ARG A 10 13.36 7.07 50.75
N GLN A 11 13.95 6.58 51.83
CA GLN A 11 15.17 5.80 51.76
C GLN A 11 14.95 4.47 51.03
N ILE A 12 13.88 3.74 51.36
CA ILE A 12 13.50 2.50 50.68
C ILE A 12 13.19 2.75 49.20
N THR A 13 12.54 3.87 48.89
CA THR A 13 12.21 4.23 47.49
C THR A 13 13.47 4.49 46.67
N ASN A 14 14.44 5.23 47.22
CA ASN A 14 15.71 5.47 46.55
C ASN A 14 16.52 4.18 46.35
N ASP A 15 16.53 3.28 47.34
CA ASP A 15 17.22 1.99 47.23
C ASP A 15 16.57 1.07 46.18
N VAL A 16 15.26 1.16 45.97
CA VAL A 16 14.56 0.42 44.91
C VAL A 16 14.84 1.03 43.53
N LEU A 17 14.76 2.36 43.40
CA LEU A 17 15.00 3.06 42.13
C LEU A 17 16.48 3.04 41.69
N ALA A 18 17.42 2.79 42.59
CA ALA A 18 18.83 2.62 42.26
C ALA A 18 19.19 1.23 41.68
N ARG A 19 18.24 0.27 41.68
CA ARG A 19 18.51 -1.05 41.10
C ARG A 19 18.66 -0.95 39.58
N PRO A 20 19.51 -1.80 38.97
CA PRO A 20 19.80 -1.75 37.53
C PRO A 20 18.58 -1.95 36.62
N GLU A 21 17.47 -2.48 37.15
CA GLU A 21 16.18 -2.62 36.46
C GLU A 21 15.42 -1.29 36.30
N PHE A 22 15.72 -0.29 37.14
CA PHE A 22 15.09 1.05 37.14
C PHE A 22 16.02 2.16 36.66
N LEU A 23 17.31 1.87 36.47
CA LEU A 23 18.21 2.75 35.74
C LEU A 23 17.73 2.81 34.29
N GLU A 24 17.62 4.02 33.73
CA GLU A 24 17.24 4.23 32.32
C GLU A 24 18.11 3.33 31.43
N ARG A 25 17.46 2.31 30.85
CA ARG A 25 18.06 1.37 29.93
C ARG A 25 18.52 2.21 28.74
N GLN A 26 19.84 2.41 28.59
CA GLN A 26 20.42 3.12 27.44
C GLN A 26 19.66 2.73 26.19
N THR A 27 19.02 3.72 25.59
CA THR A 27 18.06 3.50 24.53
C THR A 27 18.84 2.85 23.39
N TRP A 28 18.38 1.74 22.83
CA TRP A 28 19.08 1.04 21.74
C TRP A 28 19.51 1.99 20.59
N THR A 29 18.82 3.11 20.43
CA THR A 29 19.14 4.21 19.53
C THR A 29 20.47 4.91 19.84
N GLU A 30 20.82 5.09 21.12
CA GLU A 30 22.08 5.73 21.55
C GLU A 30 23.27 4.83 21.24
N LEU A 31 23.14 3.53 21.53
CA LEU A 31 24.16 2.52 21.20
C LEU A 31 24.37 2.41 19.68
N LEU A 32 23.28 2.47 18.90
CA LEU A 32 23.35 2.50 17.44
C LEU A 32 24.02 3.79 16.93
N LEU A 33 23.65 4.95 17.48
CA LEU A 33 24.25 6.23 17.11
C LEU A 33 25.76 6.22 17.36
N GLU A 34 26.18 5.81 18.56
CA GLU A 34 27.59 5.74 18.94
C GLU A 34 28.38 4.83 17.99
N ARG A 35 27.78 3.68 17.62
CA ARG A 35 28.40 2.76 16.67
C ARG A 35 28.54 3.36 15.27
N ILE A 36 27.53 4.11 14.80
CA ILE A 36 27.55 4.79 13.50
C ILE A 36 28.62 5.89 13.51
N PHE A 37 28.66 6.74 14.53
CA PHE A 37 29.66 7.82 14.62
C PHE A 37 31.09 7.30 14.71
N LYS A 38 31.30 6.19 15.43
CA LYS A 38 32.61 5.54 15.46
C LYS A 38 33.01 5.03 14.07
N TRP A 39 32.09 4.36 13.38
CA TRP A 39 32.35 3.83 12.04
C TRP A 39 32.62 4.92 11.01
N THR A 40 31.88 6.04 11.04
CA THR A 40 32.14 7.18 10.15
C THR A 40 33.47 7.86 10.44
N GLY A 41 33.87 7.96 11.72
CA GLY A 41 35.18 8.44 12.13
C GLY A 41 36.32 7.56 11.64
N ASP A 42 36.22 6.24 11.80
CA ASP A 42 37.21 5.26 11.32
C ASP A 42 37.33 5.31 9.79
N LEU A 43 36.21 5.44 9.08
CA LEU A 43 36.17 5.58 7.62
C LEU A 43 36.81 6.89 7.15
N ALA A 44 36.58 8.00 7.87
CA ALA A 44 37.21 9.29 7.59
C ALA A 44 38.73 9.24 7.80
N GLN A 45 39.20 8.59 8.86
CA GLN A 45 40.63 8.38 9.10
C GLN A 45 41.26 7.49 8.02
N TRP A 46 40.58 6.42 7.60
CA TRP A 46 41.04 5.56 6.49
C TRP A 46 41.13 6.34 5.17
N SER A 47 40.12 7.18 4.89
CA SER A 47 40.09 8.08 3.73
C SER A 47 41.26 9.06 3.72
N ALA A 48 41.57 9.67 4.88
CA ALA A 48 42.71 10.57 5.03
C ALA A 48 44.06 9.85 4.81
N ARG A 49 44.18 8.59 5.24
CA ARG A 49 45.40 7.77 5.03
C ARG A 49 45.58 7.33 3.57
N ASN A 50 44.50 7.22 2.80
CA ASN A 50 44.52 6.71 1.43
C ASN A 50 43.85 7.69 0.44
N PRO A 51 44.44 8.88 0.21
CA PRO A 51 43.78 9.97 -0.50
C PRO A 51 43.44 9.63 -1.96
N ASN A 52 44.29 8.85 -2.65
CA ASN A 52 44.06 8.49 -4.06
C ASN A 52 42.96 7.42 -4.21
N LEU A 53 42.97 6.40 -3.35
CA LEU A 53 41.94 5.36 -3.31
C LEU A 53 40.58 5.93 -2.88
N SER A 54 40.57 6.84 -1.90
CA SER A 54 39.36 7.52 -1.47
C SER A 54 38.75 8.34 -2.60
N LYS A 55 39.54 9.17 -3.30
CA LYS A 55 39.07 9.94 -4.47
C LYS A 55 38.50 9.03 -5.56
N LEU A 56 39.17 7.93 -5.89
CA LEU A 56 38.70 6.96 -6.88
C LEU A 56 37.37 6.33 -6.45
N LEU A 57 37.29 5.84 -5.21
CA LEU A 57 36.12 5.21 -4.64
C LEU A 57 34.93 6.17 -4.61
N THR A 58 35.13 7.41 -4.12
CA THR A 58 34.11 8.45 -4.12
C THR A 58 33.63 8.76 -5.54
N THR A 59 34.55 8.90 -6.51
CA THR A 59 34.19 9.17 -7.91
C THR A 59 33.31 8.04 -8.49
N VAL A 60 33.70 6.78 -8.27
CA VAL A 60 32.91 5.63 -8.72
C VAL A 60 31.55 5.58 -8.04
N LEU A 61 31.47 5.76 -6.71
CA LEU A 61 30.19 5.81 -6.01
C LEU A 61 29.30 6.94 -6.49
N THR A 62 29.86 8.12 -6.78
CA THR A 62 29.10 9.25 -7.31
C THR A 62 28.54 8.93 -8.70
N ILE A 63 29.32 8.30 -9.58
CA ILE A 63 28.83 7.87 -10.90
C ILE A 63 27.69 6.86 -10.74
N VAL A 64 27.87 5.85 -9.87
CA VAL A 64 26.82 4.85 -9.59
C VAL A 64 25.55 5.52 -9.04
N LEU A 65 25.69 6.46 -8.10
CA LEU A 65 24.57 7.21 -7.55
C LEU A 65 23.83 7.99 -8.63
N ILE A 66 24.56 8.69 -9.51
CA ILE A 66 23.97 9.42 -10.64
C ILE A 66 23.22 8.45 -11.57
N LEU A 67 23.79 7.29 -11.88
CA LEU A 67 23.13 6.28 -12.73
C LEU A 67 21.87 5.72 -12.08
N LEU A 68 21.88 5.47 -10.77
CA LEU A 68 20.70 5.02 -10.02
C LEU A 68 19.62 6.10 -10.02
N ILE A 69 19.97 7.35 -9.75
CA ILE A 69 19.02 8.47 -9.81
C ILE A 69 18.46 8.61 -11.22
N ALA A 70 19.31 8.58 -12.25
CA ALA A 70 18.88 8.64 -13.64
C ALA A 70 17.95 7.47 -14.00
N HIS A 71 18.22 6.26 -13.50
CA HIS A 71 17.36 5.10 -13.69
C HIS A 71 16.00 5.27 -12.99
N ILE A 72 15.98 5.79 -11.76
CA ILE A 72 14.75 6.09 -11.03
C ILE A 72 13.96 7.17 -11.77
N VAL A 73 14.59 8.29 -12.16
CA VAL A 73 13.95 9.34 -12.93
C VAL A 73 13.44 8.79 -14.27
N TYR A 74 14.22 7.96 -14.96
CA TYR A 74 13.81 7.33 -16.21
C TYR A 74 12.59 6.42 -16.01
N THR A 75 12.59 5.56 -14.99
CA THR A 75 11.45 4.66 -14.72
C THR A 75 10.20 5.46 -14.36
N VAL A 76 10.32 6.48 -13.51
CA VAL A 76 9.24 7.38 -13.13
C VAL A 76 8.72 8.15 -14.35
N VAL A 77 9.59 8.84 -15.10
CA VAL A 77 9.20 9.61 -16.29
C VAL A 77 8.63 8.72 -17.39
N ARG A 78 9.15 7.50 -17.59
CA ARG A 78 8.58 6.54 -18.54
C ARG A 78 7.16 6.14 -18.14
N GLU A 79 6.92 5.86 -16.87
CA GLU A 79 5.56 5.62 -16.37
C GLU A 79 4.70 6.87 -16.57
N PHE A 80 5.17 8.06 -16.20
CA PHE A 80 4.43 9.32 -16.35
C PHE A 80 4.19 9.79 -17.79
N THR A 81 5.06 9.47 -18.73
CA THR A 81 4.87 9.78 -20.16
C THR A 81 3.93 8.77 -20.82
N GLN A 82 3.89 7.53 -20.35
CA GLN A 82 2.83 6.58 -20.69
C GLN A 82 1.48 6.97 -20.07
N LEU A 83 1.46 7.68 -18.93
CA LEU A 83 0.25 8.26 -18.33
C LEU A 83 -0.32 9.45 -19.12
N ARG A 84 0.47 10.11 -19.98
CA ARG A 84 0.10 11.37 -20.64
C ARG A 84 -0.33 11.25 -22.10
N LYS A 85 -0.41 10.04 -22.66
CA LYS A 85 -0.99 9.83 -24.00
C LYS A 85 -2.52 9.90 -23.90
N PRO A 86 -3.17 10.93 -24.47
CA PRO A 86 -4.63 10.97 -24.54
C PRO A 86 -5.11 9.80 -25.40
N GLY A 87 -6.23 9.21 -24.99
CA GLY A 87 -6.76 7.96 -25.50
C GLY A 87 -6.97 7.92 -27.01
N GLY A 88 -6.76 6.72 -27.55
CA GLY A 88 -7.17 6.33 -28.88
C GLY A 88 -6.95 4.82 -29.03
N ALA A 89 -8.05 4.06 -29.00
CA ALA A 89 -8.09 2.64 -29.36
C ALA A 89 -7.42 1.62 -28.41
N ARG A 90 -7.77 1.62 -27.11
CA ARG A 90 -7.63 0.40 -26.26
C ARG A 90 -8.94 -0.37 -26.06
N ALA A 91 -9.90 -0.18 -26.96
CA ALA A 91 -11.16 -0.94 -27.03
C ALA A 91 -10.98 -2.40 -27.53
N ARG A 92 -9.85 -3.05 -27.25
CA ARG A 92 -9.69 -4.47 -27.58
C ARG A 92 -9.00 -5.20 -26.44
N GLN A 93 -9.83 -5.71 -25.54
CA GLN A 93 -9.64 -7.02 -24.94
C GLN A 93 -8.22 -7.28 -24.43
N GLN A 94 -7.68 -6.40 -23.59
CA GLN A 94 -6.54 -6.85 -22.79
C GLN A 94 -7.11 -7.83 -21.76
N PRO A 95 -6.61 -9.09 -21.73
CA PRO A 95 -7.01 -10.05 -20.70
C PRO A 95 -6.75 -9.41 -19.35
N LEU A 96 -7.72 -9.53 -18.45
CA LEU A 96 -7.67 -8.96 -17.12
C LEU A 96 -6.45 -9.51 -16.37
N ARG A 97 -5.29 -8.83 -16.48
CA ARG A 97 -4.20 -9.00 -15.50
C ARG A 97 -4.71 -8.77 -14.07
N ALA A 98 -5.82 -8.06 -13.94
CA ALA A 98 -6.52 -7.84 -12.68
C ALA A 98 -7.24 -9.05 -12.07
N LEU A 99 -7.55 -10.06 -12.88
CA LEU A 99 -8.21 -11.30 -12.47
C LEU A 99 -7.30 -12.51 -12.75
N GLU A 100 -5.97 -12.35 -12.69
CA GLU A 100 -4.99 -13.45 -12.85
C GLU A 100 -5.49 -14.76 -12.19
N GLY A 101 -5.95 -15.70 -13.02
CA GLY A 101 -6.43 -17.03 -12.63
C GLY A 101 -7.92 -17.17 -12.25
N VAL A 102 -8.74 -16.12 -12.33
CA VAL A 102 -10.17 -16.16 -11.93
C VAL A 102 -11.14 -16.03 -13.11
N ALA A 103 -10.88 -15.12 -14.06
CA ALA A 103 -11.69 -14.97 -15.27
C ALA A 103 -10.89 -14.31 -16.39
N GLU A 104 -11.11 -14.72 -17.62
CA GLU A 104 -10.39 -14.19 -18.79
C GLU A 104 -11.01 -12.89 -19.33
N ASN A 105 -12.31 -12.68 -19.08
CA ASN A 105 -13.08 -11.53 -19.57
C ASN A 105 -14.12 -11.03 -18.54
N TRP A 106 -14.63 -9.80 -18.72
CA TRP A 106 -15.63 -9.21 -17.81
C TRP A 106 -16.92 -10.03 -17.73
N SER A 107 -17.42 -10.54 -18.86
CA SER A 107 -18.64 -11.37 -18.89
C SER A 107 -18.52 -12.64 -18.05
N GLU A 108 -17.36 -13.30 -18.09
CA GLU A 108 -17.08 -14.49 -17.30
C GLU A 108 -16.98 -14.14 -15.82
N ALA A 109 -16.33 -13.02 -15.48
CA ALA A 109 -16.23 -12.53 -14.11
C ALA A 109 -17.62 -12.23 -13.51
N PHE A 110 -18.51 -11.59 -14.28
CA PHE A 110 -19.90 -11.35 -13.84
C PHE A 110 -20.70 -12.64 -13.68
N ARG A 111 -20.54 -13.60 -14.62
CA ARG A 111 -21.16 -14.93 -14.52
C ARG A 111 -20.71 -15.66 -13.26
N LEU A 112 -19.41 -15.63 -12.96
CA LEU A 112 -18.85 -16.23 -11.74
C LEU A 112 -19.38 -15.53 -10.50
N ALA A 113 -19.38 -14.19 -10.46
CA ALA A 113 -19.91 -13.45 -9.32
C ALA A 113 -21.39 -13.79 -9.05
N ARG A 114 -22.21 -13.90 -10.10
CA ARG A 114 -23.62 -14.30 -9.97
C ARG A 114 -23.78 -15.74 -9.47
N ALA A 115 -22.99 -16.67 -10.00
CA ALA A 115 -22.98 -18.05 -9.51
C ALA A 115 -22.59 -18.16 -8.02
N GLN A 116 -21.66 -17.32 -7.54
CA GLN A 116 -21.30 -17.27 -6.12
C GLN A 116 -22.43 -16.69 -5.26
N LEU A 117 -23.13 -15.63 -5.73
CA LEU A 117 -24.33 -15.13 -5.05
C LEU A 117 -25.44 -16.18 -4.96
N ASP A 118 -25.61 -16.98 -6.01
CA ASP A 118 -26.61 -18.05 -6.04
C ASP A 118 -26.25 -19.22 -5.13
N ALA A 119 -24.96 -19.50 -4.96
CA ALA A 119 -24.44 -20.44 -3.98
C ALA A 119 -24.47 -19.92 -2.53
N GLY A 120 -24.82 -18.64 -2.32
CA GLY A 120 -24.81 -17.99 -1.01
C GLY A 120 -23.43 -17.48 -0.55
N ASP A 121 -22.39 -17.60 -1.39
CA ASP A 121 -21.06 -17.08 -1.12
C ASP A 121 -20.97 -15.60 -1.51
N VAL A 122 -21.54 -14.75 -0.65
CA VAL A 122 -21.52 -13.28 -0.81
C VAL A 122 -20.10 -12.74 -0.74
N TYR A 123 -19.23 -13.39 0.05
CA TYR A 123 -17.83 -13.02 0.17
C TYR A 123 -17.13 -13.04 -1.18
N ARG A 124 -17.21 -14.17 -1.88
CA ARG A 124 -16.53 -14.34 -3.16
C ARG A 124 -17.17 -13.51 -4.25
N ALA A 125 -18.49 -13.34 -4.22
CA ALA A 125 -19.18 -12.45 -5.14
C ALA A 125 -18.69 -11.00 -5.04
N ILE A 126 -18.65 -10.43 -3.83
CA ILE A 126 -18.18 -9.06 -3.62
C ILE A 126 -16.72 -8.90 -3.99
N TRP A 127 -15.87 -9.88 -3.66
CA TRP A 127 -14.46 -9.86 -4.03
C TRP A 127 -14.25 -9.81 -5.55
N ILE A 128 -14.97 -10.64 -6.31
CA ILE A 128 -14.90 -10.62 -7.78
C ILE A 128 -15.41 -9.28 -8.31
N THR A 129 -16.56 -8.84 -7.83
CA THR A 129 -17.22 -7.59 -8.27
C THR A 129 -16.32 -6.38 -8.06
N HIS A 130 -15.65 -6.30 -6.90
CA HIS A 130 -14.71 -5.22 -6.59
C HIS A 130 -13.53 -5.17 -7.57
N ARG A 131 -12.94 -6.32 -7.90
CA ARG A 131 -11.85 -6.39 -8.89
C ARG A 131 -12.30 -6.03 -10.30
N VAL A 132 -13.50 -6.45 -10.69
CA VAL A 132 -14.07 -6.08 -11.98
C VAL A 132 -14.28 -4.57 -12.05
N LEU A 133 -14.84 -3.95 -11.00
CA LEU A 133 -15.00 -2.50 -10.96
C LEU A 133 -13.66 -1.79 -11.12
N LEU A 134 -12.62 -2.17 -10.37
CA LEU A 134 -11.31 -1.54 -10.51
C LEU A 134 -10.73 -1.69 -11.92
N SER A 135 -10.94 -2.83 -12.57
CA SER A 135 -10.53 -3.01 -13.97
C SER A 135 -11.33 -2.15 -14.96
N VAL A 136 -12.63 -1.97 -14.72
CA VAL A 136 -13.50 -1.14 -15.56
C VAL A 136 -13.08 0.33 -15.45
N LEU A 137 -12.79 0.80 -14.22
CA LEU A 137 -12.28 2.14 -13.97
C LEU A 137 -10.90 2.38 -14.59
N ASP A 138 -10.03 1.36 -14.58
CA ASP A 138 -8.72 1.38 -15.25
C ASP A 138 -8.88 1.49 -16.77
N CYS A 139 -9.84 0.74 -17.36
CA CYS A 139 -10.12 0.80 -18.79
C CYS A 139 -10.65 2.17 -19.23
N MET A 140 -11.49 2.79 -18.41
CA MET A 140 -12.01 4.14 -18.65
C MET A 140 -10.98 5.25 -18.34
N GLY A 141 -9.83 4.91 -17.76
CA GLY A 141 -8.76 5.85 -17.44
C GLY A 141 -9.00 6.72 -16.19
N TRP A 142 -9.98 6.36 -15.35
CA TRP A 142 -10.28 7.09 -14.11
C TRP A 142 -9.31 6.75 -12.98
N ILE A 143 -8.81 5.52 -12.94
CA ILE A 143 -7.80 5.06 -11.98
C ILE A 143 -6.72 4.26 -12.71
N LYS A 144 -5.59 3.97 -12.06
CA LYS A 144 -4.65 2.95 -12.55
C LYS A 144 -4.63 1.74 -11.62
N PHE A 145 -5.11 0.58 -12.10
CA PHE A 145 -5.19 -0.63 -11.28
C PHE A 145 -3.83 -1.32 -11.12
N VAL A 146 -3.30 -1.30 -9.89
CA VAL A 146 -1.99 -1.90 -9.54
C VAL A 146 -2.04 -2.60 -8.18
N ARG A 147 -1.34 -3.73 -8.06
CA ARG A 147 -1.43 -4.61 -6.88
C ARG A 147 -0.96 -3.97 -5.55
N TRP A 148 -0.11 -2.94 -5.61
CA TRP A 148 0.45 -2.30 -4.42
C TRP A 148 -0.42 -1.17 -3.85
N LYS A 149 -1.42 -0.69 -4.60
CA LYS A 149 -2.31 0.38 -4.14
C LYS A 149 -3.36 -0.14 -3.16
N THR A 150 -3.66 0.68 -2.16
CA THR A 150 -4.72 0.41 -1.19
C THR A 150 -6.08 0.88 -1.72
N ASN A 151 -7.17 0.39 -1.11
CA ASN A 151 -8.52 0.85 -1.40
C ASN A 151 -8.66 2.38 -1.24
N THR A 152 -8.02 2.95 -0.20
CA THR A 152 -7.98 4.39 0.04
C THR A 152 -7.31 5.15 -1.11
N ASP A 153 -6.28 4.59 -1.74
CA ASP A 153 -5.60 5.24 -2.88
C ASP A 153 -6.52 5.32 -4.10
N TYR A 154 -7.29 4.26 -4.38
CA TYR A 154 -8.29 4.26 -5.46
C TYR A 154 -9.41 5.27 -5.21
N LEU A 155 -9.91 5.38 -3.98
CA LEU A 155 -10.92 6.37 -3.63
C LEU A 155 -10.40 7.81 -3.78
N ARG A 156 -9.12 8.05 -3.49
CA ARG A 156 -8.49 9.36 -3.66
C ARG A 156 -8.36 9.74 -5.14
N GLU A 157 -7.98 8.79 -6.00
CA GLU A 157 -7.87 8.99 -7.45
C GLU A 157 -9.22 9.26 -8.11
N CYS A 158 -10.28 8.60 -7.66
CA CYS A 158 -11.60 8.69 -8.29
C CYS A 158 -12.46 9.88 -7.78
N ARG A 159 -11.98 10.68 -6.81
CA ARG A 159 -12.77 11.66 -6.04
C ARG A 159 -13.43 12.77 -6.87
N GLU A 160 -12.96 13.02 -8.09
CA GLU A 160 -13.46 14.10 -8.96
C GLU A 160 -14.62 13.66 -9.87
N THR A 161 -15.02 12.38 -9.84
CA THR A 161 -15.93 11.78 -10.83
C THR A 161 -17.25 11.32 -10.19
N GLY A 162 -18.20 12.25 -10.01
CA GLY A 162 -19.42 12.11 -9.18
C GLY A 162 -20.05 10.70 -9.09
N ALA A 163 -20.71 10.22 -10.14
CA ALA A 163 -21.51 8.96 -10.07
C ALA A 163 -20.66 7.68 -9.96
N VAL A 164 -19.51 7.68 -10.64
CA VAL A 164 -18.57 6.55 -10.66
C VAL A 164 -17.86 6.43 -9.31
N SER A 165 -17.50 7.57 -8.70
CA SER A 165 -16.90 7.63 -7.37
C SER A 165 -17.83 7.13 -6.28
N ALA A 166 -19.14 7.39 -6.39
CA ALA A 166 -20.14 6.89 -5.44
C ALA A 166 -20.23 5.37 -5.50
N THR A 167 -20.24 4.81 -6.71
CA THR A 167 -20.26 3.35 -6.91
C THR A 167 -18.99 2.70 -6.37
N LEU A 168 -17.81 3.31 -6.60
CA LEU A 168 -16.55 2.84 -6.03
C LEU A 168 -16.57 2.90 -4.50
N TRP A 169 -17.06 3.99 -3.92
CA TRP A 169 -17.13 4.15 -2.47
C TRP A 169 -18.04 3.12 -1.83
N GLU A 170 -19.25 2.91 -2.36
CA GLU A 170 -20.20 1.92 -1.85
C GLU A 170 -19.66 0.49 -1.96
N LEU A 171 -19.06 0.12 -3.10
CA LEU A 171 -18.50 -1.21 -3.29
C LEU A 171 -17.24 -1.43 -2.44
N THR A 172 -16.41 -0.42 -2.26
CA THR A 172 -15.24 -0.49 -1.38
C THR A 172 -15.66 -0.66 0.07
N ALA A 173 -16.70 0.06 0.53
CA ALA A 173 -17.25 -0.10 1.86
C ALA A 173 -17.86 -1.49 2.07
N ALA A 174 -18.57 -2.03 1.08
CA ALA A 174 -19.09 -3.40 1.11
C ALA A 174 -17.95 -4.43 1.16
N TYR A 175 -16.89 -4.24 0.35
CA TYR A 175 -15.70 -5.06 0.36
C TYR A 175 -15.02 -5.04 1.73
N GLU A 176 -14.83 -3.87 2.34
CA GLU A 176 -14.19 -3.79 3.66
C GLU A 176 -14.99 -4.48 4.76
N ARG A 177 -16.33 -4.34 4.74
CA ARG A 177 -17.21 -5.04 5.69
C ARG A 177 -17.17 -6.55 5.55
N VAL A 178 -17.23 -7.05 4.31
CA VAL A 178 -17.32 -8.50 4.06
C VAL A 178 -15.96 -9.18 4.20
N ILE A 179 -14.88 -8.53 3.74
CA ILE A 179 -13.54 -9.12 3.69
C ILE A 179 -12.78 -8.94 5.00
N TYR A 180 -12.83 -7.75 5.61
CA TYR A 180 -12.04 -7.46 6.82
C TYR A 180 -12.87 -7.52 8.10
N ALA A 181 -14.13 -7.08 8.06
CA ALA A 181 -14.99 -7.10 9.26
C ALA A 181 -15.84 -8.37 9.38
N HIS A 182 -15.77 -9.30 8.40
CA HIS A 182 -16.55 -10.55 8.34
C HIS A 182 -18.04 -10.37 8.66
N THR A 183 -18.60 -9.21 8.28
CA THR A 183 -19.99 -8.88 8.54
C THR A 183 -20.85 -9.36 7.38
N GLU A 184 -22.02 -9.91 7.69
CA GLU A 184 -22.98 -10.34 6.66
C GLU A 184 -23.48 -9.14 5.85
N LEU A 185 -23.41 -9.26 4.53
CA LEU A 185 -24.00 -8.32 3.60
C LEU A 185 -25.25 -8.96 3.00
N ASP A 186 -26.33 -8.19 2.97
CA ASP A 186 -27.58 -8.63 2.36
C ASP A 186 -27.38 -8.98 0.88
N ARG A 187 -27.89 -10.14 0.47
CA ARG A 187 -27.84 -10.62 -0.91
C ARG A 187 -28.48 -9.64 -1.88
N ALA A 188 -29.55 -8.95 -1.48
CA ALA A 188 -30.20 -7.95 -2.32
C ALA A 188 -29.27 -6.76 -2.60
N GLN A 189 -28.55 -6.29 -1.59
CA GLN A 189 -27.54 -5.23 -1.73
C GLN A 189 -26.38 -5.67 -2.62
N ALA A 190 -25.85 -6.88 -2.40
CA ALA A 190 -24.77 -7.43 -3.23
C ALA A 190 -25.18 -7.57 -4.71
N THR A 191 -26.42 -7.99 -4.96
CA THR A 191 -26.98 -8.10 -6.32
C THR A 191 -27.13 -6.74 -6.98
N GLN A 192 -27.59 -5.73 -6.24
CA GLN A 192 -27.71 -4.36 -6.76
C GLN A 192 -26.34 -3.76 -7.11
N LEU A 193 -25.33 -3.97 -6.26
CA LEU A 193 -23.96 -3.53 -6.53
C LEU A 193 -23.38 -4.20 -7.79
N LEU A 194 -23.56 -5.52 -7.92
CA LEU A 194 -23.14 -6.26 -9.11
C LEU A 194 -23.76 -5.69 -10.39
N ALA A 195 -25.07 -5.44 -10.39
CA ALA A 195 -25.78 -4.89 -11.54
C ALA A 195 -25.28 -3.49 -11.95
N ARG A 196 -24.94 -2.63 -10.98
CA ARG A 196 -24.36 -1.31 -11.27
C ARG A 196 -22.98 -1.41 -11.90
N VAL A 197 -22.13 -2.31 -11.42
CA VAL A 197 -20.80 -2.54 -12.03
C VAL A 197 -20.93 -3.12 -13.44
N GLU A 198 -21.91 -4.00 -13.67
CA GLU A 198 -22.23 -4.56 -14.98
C GLU A 198 -22.65 -3.45 -15.97
N GLN A 199 -23.48 -2.51 -15.54
CA GLN A 199 -23.84 -1.33 -16.34
C GLN A 199 -22.62 -0.47 -16.68
N LEU A 200 -21.77 -0.16 -15.70
CA LEU A 200 -20.54 0.61 -15.92
C LEU A 200 -19.58 -0.10 -16.88
N ALA A 201 -19.49 -1.44 -16.81
CA ALA A 201 -18.68 -2.22 -17.74
C ALA A 201 -19.22 -2.18 -19.17
N ALA A 202 -20.55 -2.17 -19.34
CA ALA A 202 -21.19 -2.00 -20.64
C ALA A 202 -20.92 -0.62 -21.24
N GLU A 203 -21.00 0.44 -20.42
CA GLU A 203 -20.66 1.82 -20.83
C GLU A 203 -19.18 1.94 -21.23
N ALA A 204 -18.26 1.28 -20.50
CA ALA A 204 -16.84 1.28 -20.81
C ALA A 204 -16.47 0.47 -22.07
N SER A 205 -17.38 -0.37 -22.57
CA SER A 205 -17.17 -1.22 -23.76
C SER A 205 -17.64 -0.58 -25.07
N GLN A 206 -18.33 0.57 -25.01
CA GLN A 206 -18.80 1.34 -26.16
C GLN A 206 -17.73 2.29 -26.69
#